data_AF-A0A832ELE2-F1
#
_entry.id   AF-A0A832ELE2-F1
#
_cell.length_a   1.000
_cell.length_b   1.000
_cell.length_c   1.000
_cell.angle_alpha   90.00
_cell.angle_beta   90.00
_cell.angle_gamma   90.00
#
_symmetry.space_group_name_H-M   'P 1'
#
loop_
_entity.id
_entity.type
_entity.pdbx_description
1 polymer ?
#
loop_
_entity_poly.entity_id
_entity_poly.type
_entity_poly.pdbx_seq_one_letter_code
_entity_poly.pdbx_strand_id
1 'polypeptide(L)'
;MRRILLVETNIMLPIKFVAFVTASYFYENELRGVLPTASPETALAARAYVTQLNFYGVGNLIFWGLLLAARLGRMLPRLLRFSAFWLAVLDTLFLSGLIYFTGSLNSPLFWLYLGLMVRSAVNFPVFWQQVILNFGAAVFYTLAVMLAEETWRFFGEELYWLRLMVLLLISLCCWGVYVLLQRDRQRSRVRHEFELREQSAAASGRLAAEMAHQLKNPLGIINNAAYLLQRQLTDAAVAEPVAVIREEVGRCDKILTQLMDYARLSEGRIERVDVNAAVERALTQA
;
A
#
# COMPACT_ATOMS: atom_id res chain seq x y z
N MET A 1 -6.92 3.84 3.86
CA MET A 1 -8.20 4.22 4.51
C MET A 1 -8.78 5.50 3.92
N ARG A 2 -8.14 6.68 4.13
CA ARG A 2 -8.59 7.96 3.56
C ARG A 2 -8.77 7.94 2.04
N ARG A 3 -7.90 7.24 1.31
CA ARG A 3 -8.01 7.10 -0.16
C ARG A 3 -9.32 6.41 -0.60
N ILE A 4 -9.73 5.32 0.06
CA ILE A 4 -10.98 4.61 -0.28
C ILE A 4 -12.18 5.52 -0.01
N LEU A 5 -12.21 6.18 1.15
CA LEU A 5 -13.26 7.15 1.50
C LEU A 5 -13.33 8.31 0.50
N LEU A 6 -12.20 8.88 0.09
CA LEU A 6 -12.15 9.97 -0.88
C LEU A 6 -12.65 9.54 -2.26
N VAL A 7 -12.19 8.40 -2.76
CA VAL A 7 -12.61 7.88 -4.08
C VAL A 7 -14.11 7.54 -4.08
N GLU A 8 -14.58 6.85 -3.06
CA GLU A 8 -16.00 6.47 -2.97
C GLU A 8 -16.92 7.69 -2.80
N THR A 9 -16.53 8.67 -1.98
CA THR A 9 -17.37 9.85 -1.70
C THR A 9 -17.34 10.88 -2.82
N ASN A 10 -16.15 11.20 -3.36
CA ASN A 10 -16.00 12.35 -4.26
C ASN A 10 -16.16 11.98 -5.74
N ILE A 11 -15.88 10.72 -6.12
CA ILE A 11 -15.87 10.31 -7.53
C ILE A 11 -17.00 9.33 -7.79
N MET A 12 -17.11 8.26 -6.99
CA MET A 12 -18.07 7.19 -7.29
C MET A 12 -19.51 7.60 -6.99
N LEU A 13 -19.75 8.33 -5.90
CA LEU A 13 -21.12 8.71 -5.53
C LEU A 13 -21.82 9.57 -6.60
N PRO A 14 -21.19 10.61 -7.19
CA PRO A 14 -21.76 11.32 -8.33
C PRO A 14 -22.03 10.40 -9.53
N ILE A 15 -21.09 9.51 -9.87
CA ILE A 15 -21.24 8.58 -11.00
C ILE A 15 -22.45 7.65 -10.78
N LYS A 16 -22.58 7.09 -9.57
CA LYS A 16 -23.68 6.21 -9.19
C LYS A 16 -25.01 6.92 -9.18
N PHE A 17 -25.04 8.18 -8.72
CA PHE A 17 -26.22 9.01 -8.79
C PHE A 17 -26.67 9.22 -10.24
N VAL A 18 -25.74 9.58 -11.14
CA VAL A 18 -26.04 9.72 -12.57
C VAL A 18 -26.52 8.40 -13.16
N ALA A 19 -25.87 7.27 -12.85
CA ALA A 19 -26.29 5.95 -13.32
C ALA A 19 -27.70 5.58 -12.83
N PHE A 20 -28.00 5.85 -11.55
CA PHE A 20 -29.32 5.60 -10.97
C PHE A 20 -30.40 6.48 -11.61
N VAL A 21 -30.14 7.78 -11.78
CA VAL A 21 -31.07 8.71 -12.42
C VAL A 21 -31.31 8.32 -13.88
N THR A 22 -30.26 7.95 -14.62
CA THR A 22 -30.36 7.51 -16.01
C THR A 22 -31.18 6.22 -16.11
N ALA A 23 -30.93 5.25 -15.23
CA ALA A 23 -31.71 4.02 -15.17
C ALA A 23 -33.18 4.27 -14.77
N SER A 24 -33.44 5.22 -13.89
CA SER A 24 -34.80 5.62 -13.51
C SER A 24 -35.53 6.29 -14.68
N TYR A 25 -34.83 7.19 -15.39
CA TYR A 25 -35.37 7.87 -16.57
C TYR A 25 -35.74 6.90 -17.68
N PHE A 26 -34.87 5.91 -17.96
CA PHE A 26 -35.15 4.84 -18.91
C PHE A 26 -36.44 4.09 -18.56
N TYR A 27 -36.63 3.75 -17.28
CA TYR A 27 -37.87 3.10 -16.85
C TYR A 27 -39.10 3.97 -17.07
N GLU A 28 -39.05 5.25 -16.70
CA GLU A 28 -40.19 6.16 -16.83
C GLU A 28 -40.56 6.42 -18.30
N ASN A 29 -39.58 6.53 -19.18
CA ASN A 29 -39.82 6.92 -20.57
C ASN A 29 -40.08 5.72 -21.50
N GLU A 30 -39.36 4.61 -21.33
CA GLU A 30 -39.42 3.47 -22.24
C GLU A 30 -40.33 2.35 -21.72
N LEU A 31 -40.23 1.99 -20.44
CA LEU A 31 -40.98 0.84 -19.90
C LEU A 31 -42.37 1.22 -19.38
N ARG A 32 -42.49 2.34 -18.67
CA ARG A 32 -43.73 2.69 -17.95
C ARG A 32 -44.93 2.92 -18.89
N GLY A 33 -44.70 3.47 -20.07
CA GLY A 33 -45.73 3.71 -21.07
C GLY A 33 -46.27 2.44 -21.73
N VAL A 34 -45.47 1.38 -21.78
CA VAL A 34 -45.81 0.10 -22.43
C VAL A 34 -46.55 -0.85 -21.48
N LEU A 35 -46.37 -0.67 -20.16
CA LEU A 35 -46.98 -1.50 -19.10
C LEU A 35 -48.51 -1.72 -19.21
N PRO A 36 -49.36 -0.73 -19.55
CA PRO A 36 -50.81 -0.92 -19.57
C PRO A 36 -51.30 -1.89 -20.65
N THR A 37 -50.51 -2.05 -21.71
CA THR A 37 -50.80 -2.86 -22.90
C THR A 37 -49.83 -4.04 -23.06
N ALA A 38 -48.96 -4.24 -22.08
CA ALA A 38 -47.87 -5.21 -22.10
C ALA A 38 -48.38 -6.65 -21.92
N SER A 39 -47.70 -7.61 -22.56
CA SER A 39 -47.86 -9.04 -22.26
C SER A 39 -47.49 -9.35 -20.80
N PRO A 40 -47.97 -10.47 -20.22
CA PRO A 40 -47.62 -10.85 -18.85
C PRO A 40 -46.10 -10.95 -18.61
N GLU A 41 -45.35 -11.40 -19.62
CA GLU A 41 -43.89 -11.53 -19.58
C GLU A 41 -43.19 -10.17 -19.56
N THR A 42 -43.62 -9.23 -20.40
CA THR A 42 -43.05 -7.87 -20.45
C THR A 42 -43.38 -7.07 -19.19
N ALA A 43 -44.58 -7.26 -18.62
CA ALA A 43 -44.95 -6.70 -17.32
C ALA A 43 -44.10 -7.29 -16.17
N LEU A 44 -43.78 -8.58 -16.20
CA LEU A 44 -42.89 -9.22 -15.22
C LEU A 44 -41.47 -8.67 -15.33
N ALA A 45 -40.93 -8.54 -16.54
CA ALA A 45 -39.61 -7.98 -16.80
C ALA A 45 -39.50 -6.52 -16.29
N ALA A 46 -40.52 -5.70 -16.55
CA ALA A 46 -40.57 -4.33 -16.04
C ALA A 46 -40.61 -4.26 -14.51
N ARG A 47 -41.36 -5.15 -13.85
CA ARG A 47 -41.36 -5.26 -12.37
C ARG A 47 -40.01 -5.72 -11.83
N ALA A 48 -39.34 -6.66 -12.50
CA ALA A 48 -38.00 -7.10 -12.15
C ALA A 48 -36.98 -5.95 -12.26
N TYR A 49 -37.07 -5.14 -13.32
CA TYR A 49 -36.24 -3.94 -13.48
C TYR A 49 -36.40 -2.96 -12.31
N VAL A 50 -37.64 -2.62 -11.95
CA VAL A 50 -37.92 -1.70 -10.83
C VAL A 50 -37.43 -2.29 -9.51
N THR A 51 -37.63 -3.58 -9.31
CA THR A 51 -37.18 -4.27 -8.09
C THR A 51 -35.66 -4.20 -7.97
N GLN A 52 -34.95 -4.42 -9.08
CA GLN A 52 -33.50 -4.27 -9.14
C GLN A 52 -33.04 -2.83 -8.86
N LEU A 53 -33.70 -1.84 -9.47
CA LEU A 53 -33.41 -0.43 -9.25
C LEU A 53 -33.60 -0.03 -7.78
N ASN A 54 -34.72 -0.42 -7.17
CA ASN A 54 -35.01 -0.17 -5.77
C ASN A 54 -34.00 -0.86 -4.84
N PHE A 55 -33.66 -2.13 -5.12
CA PHE A 55 -32.65 -2.86 -4.37
C PHE A 55 -31.29 -2.16 -4.43
N TYR A 56 -30.88 -1.70 -5.61
CA TYR A 56 -29.65 -0.94 -5.78
C TYR A 56 -29.67 0.39 -5.03
N GLY A 57 -30.79 1.13 -5.10
CA GLY A 57 -30.96 2.40 -4.39
C GLY A 57 -30.89 2.24 -2.87
N VAL A 58 -31.63 1.28 -2.31
CA VAL A 58 -31.61 0.98 -0.87
C VAL A 58 -30.23 0.51 -0.43
N GLY A 59 -29.59 -0.38 -1.20
CA GLY A 59 -28.24 -0.85 -0.93
C GLY A 59 -27.23 0.29 -0.87
N ASN A 60 -27.27 1.22 -1.82
CA ASN A 60 -26.40 2.41 -1.82
C ASN A 60 -26.72 3.37 -0.67
N LEU A 61 -27.98 3.53 -0.27
CA LEU A 61 -28.36 4.38 0.86
C LEU A 61 -27.83 3.85 2.20
N ILE A 62 -28.01 2.55 2.46
CA ILE A 62 -27.45 1.87 3.63
C ILE A 62 -25.93 2.05 3.64
N PHE A 63 -25.32 1.85 2.48
CA PHE A 63 -23.88 1.98 2.31
C PHE A 63 -23.36 3.37 2.62
N TRP A 64 -24.07 4.38 2.12
CA TRP A 64 -23.74 5.76 2.35
C TRP A 64 -23.84 6.13 3.82
N GLY A 65 -24.87 5.63 4.52
CA GLY A 65 -24.99 5.75 5.97
C GLY A 65 -23.78 5.17 6.71
N LEU A 66 -23.29 4.00 6.28
CA LEU A 66 -22.08 3.37 6.84
C LEU A 66 -20.81 4.18 6.56
N LEU A 67 -20.63 4.69 5.33
CA LEU A 67 -19.51 5.56 4.96
C LEU A 67 -19.50 6.86 5.78
N LEU A 68 -20.67 7.47 5.96
CA LEU A 68 -20.84 8.68 6.75
C LEU A 68 -20.48 8.42 8.22
N ALA A 69 -21.00 7.34 8.81
CA ALA A 69 -20.64 6.93 10.16
C ALA A 69 -19.13 6.69 10.34
N ALA A 70 -18.47 6.13 9.32
CA ALA A 70 -17.01 5.98 9.31
C ALA A 70 -16.26 7.31 9.17
N ARG A 71 -16.79 8.28 8.42
CA ARG A 71 -16.23 9.64 8.32
C ARG A 71 -16.34 10.40 9.64
N LEU A 72 -17.40 10.15 10.42
CA LEU A 72 -17.61 10.67 11.77
C LEU A 72 -16.78 9.95 12.85
N GLY A 73 -15.89 9.02 12.47
CA GLY A 73 -15.00 8.32 13.40
C GLY A 73 -15.67 7.23 14.24
N ARG A 74 -16.94 6.89 13.97
CA ARG A 74 -17.73 5.94 14.78
C ARG A 74 -17.56 4.46 14.37
N MET A 75 -16.80 4.15 13.32
CA MET A 75 -16.72 2.78 12.76
C MET A 75 -15.32 2.19 12.71
N LEU A 76 -15.27 0.86 12.92
CA LEU A 76 -14.04 0.07 12.92
C LEU A 76 -13.47 -0.10 11.49
N PRO A 77 -12.13 -0.05 11.29
CA PRO A 77 -11.54 -0.13 9.96
C PRO A 77 -11.80 -1.41 9.15
N ARG A 78 -12.20 -2.50 9.81
CA ARG A 78 -12.58 -3.76 9.16
C ARG A 78 -13.95 -3.62 8.48
N LEU A 79 -14.91 -2.99 9.14
CA LEU A 79 -16.27 -2.80 8.62
C LEU A 79 -16.27 -1.95 7.35
N LEU A 80 -15.46 -0.87 7.29
CA LEU A 80 -15.37 -0.04 6.10
C LEU A 80 -14.92 -0.85 4.86
N ARG A 81 -13.87 -1.68 5.00
CA ARG A 81 -13.36 -2.50 3.89
C ARG A 81 -14.35 -3.58 3.47
N PHE A 82 -14.97 -4.25 4.44
CA PHE A 82 -16.02 -5.23 4.19
C PHE A 82 -17.18 -4.60 3.44
N SER A 83 -17.61 -3.43 3.91
CA SER A 83 -18.67 -2.66 3.28
C SER A 83 -18.28 -2.34 1.83
N ALA A 84 -17.11 -1.72 1.58
CA ALA A 84 -16.74 -1.28 0.23
C ALA A 84 -16.69 -2.45 -0.77
N PHE A 85 -16.27 -3.63 -0.31
CA PHE A 85 -16.28 -4.85 -1.11
C PHE A 85 -17.70 -5.23 -1.54
N TRP A 86 -18.65 -5.29 -0.62
CA TRP A 86 -20.04 -5.61 -0.94
C TRP A 86 -20.71 -4.58 -1.83
N LEU A 87 -20.34 -3.31 -1.69
CA LEU A 87 -20.78 -2.26 -2.60
C LEU A 87 -20.27 -2.53 -4.03
N ALA A 88 -19.03 -3.00 -4.19
CA ALA A 88 -18.50 -3.34 -5.50
C ALA A 88 -19.20 -4.55 -6.14
N VAL A 89 -19.57 -5.54 -5.32
CA VAL A 89 -20.43 -6.65 -5.76
C VAL A 89 -21.79 -6.13 -6.20
N LEU A 90 -22.41 -5.25 -5.41
CA LEU A 90 -23.71 -4.65 -5.73
C LEU A 90 -23.68 -3.85 -7.03
N ASP A 91 -22.62 -3.07 -7.27
CA ASP A 91 -22.43 -2.32 -8.53
C ASP A 91 -22.33 -3.24 -9.73
N THR A 92 -21.60 -4.35 -9.58
CA THR A 92 -21.43 -5.35 -10.63
C THR A 92 -22.75 -6.04 -10.95
N LEU A 93 -23.48 -6.47 -9.91
CA LEU A 93 -24.81 -7.07 -10.06
C LEU A 93 -25.81 -6.12 -10.72
N PHE A 94 -25.79 -4.84 -10.32
CA PHE A 94 -26.64 -3.82 -10.91
C PHE A 94 -26.34 -3.63 -12.40
N LEU A 95 -25.06 -3.51 -12.76
CA LEU A 95 -24.67 -3.40 -14.16
C LEU A 95 -25.03 -4.67 -14.97
N SER A 96 -24.92 -5.85 -14.35
CA SER A 96 -25.33 -7.13 -14.94
C SER A 96 -26.81 -7.13 -15.31
N GLY A 97 -27.68 -6.74 -14.36
CA GLY A 97 -29.11 -6.68 -14.65
C GLY A 97 -29.46 -5.59 -15.66
N LEU A 98 -28.75 -4.45 -15.68
CA LEU A 98 -28.94 -3.47 -16.76
C LEU A 98 -28.61 -4.05 -18.13
N ILE A 99 -27.54 -4.84 -18.26
CA ILE A 99 -27.21 -5.54 -19.51
C ILE A 99 -28.31 -6.52 -19.92
N TYR A 100 -28.86 -7.26 -18.95
CA TYR A 100 -29.99 -8.16 -19.19
C TYR A 100 -31.17 -7.44 -19.86
N PHE A 101 -31.50 -6.21 -19.42
CA PHE A 101 -32.61 -5.43 -19.99
C PHE A 101 -32.28 -4.61 -21.25
N THR A 102 -31.00 -4.30 -21.51
CA THR A 102 -30.58 -3.37 -22.58
C THR A 102 -30.02 -4.06 -23.83
N GLY A 103 -30.39 -5.32 -24.04
CA GLY A 103 -30.01 -6.08 -25.24
C GLY A 103 -28.75 -6.94 -25.10
N SER A 104 -28.50 -7.50 -23.90
CA SER A 104 -27.53 -8.58 -23.63
C SER A 104 -26.14 -8.35 -24.26
N LEU A 105 -25.84 -9.05 -25.35
CA LEU A 105 -24.59 -9.02 -26.09
C LEU A 105 -24.36 -7.73 -26.87
N ASN A 106 -25.40 -6.99 -27.22
CA ASN A 106 -25.27 -5.73 -27.96
C ASN A 106 -25.27 -4.50 -27.04
N SER A 107 -25.53 -4.68 -25.74
CA SER A 107 -25.59 -3.56 -24.80
C SER A 107 -24.24 -2.81 -24.74
N PRO A 108 -24.23 -1.47 -24.88
CA PRO A 108 -23.02 -0.65 -24.73
C PRO A 108 -22.55 -0.56 -23.27
N LEU A 109 -23.41 -0.93 -22.31
CA LEU A 109 -23.09 -0.91 -20.87
C LEU A 109 -21.99 -1.90 -20.49
N PHE A 110 -21.66 -2.86 -21.36
CA PHE A 110 -20.50 -3.74 -21.21
C PHE A 110 -19.22 -2.97 -20.90
N TRP A 111 -18.96 -1.84 -21.55
CA TRP A 111 -17.73 -1.08 -21.34
C TRP A 111 -17.58 -0.54 -19.91
N LEU A 112 -18.69 -0.37 -19.17
CA LEU A 112 -18.64 0.05 -17.77
C LEU A 112 -18.05 -1.04 -16.85
N TYR A 113 -18.06 -2.32 -17.25
CA TYR A 113 -17.37 -3.38 -16.51
C TYR A 113 -15.87 -3.10 -16.38
N LEU A 114 -15.26 -2.55 -17.43
CA LEU A 114 -13.83 -2.26 -17.42
C LEU A 114 -13.50 -1.21 -16.35
N GLY A 115 -14.35 -0.18 -16.25
CA GLY A 115 -14.26 0.83 -15.20
C GLY A 115 -14.42 0.22 -13.79
N LEU A 116 -15.38 -0.69 -13.60
CA LEU A 116 -15.58 -1.38 -12.32
C LEU A 116 -14.39 -2.26 -11.93
N MET A 117 -13.77 -2.96 -12.89
CA MET A 117 -12.59 -3.80 -12.67
C MET A 117 -11.36 -2.95 -12.31
N VAL A 118 -11.09 -1.89 -13.07
CA VAL A 118 -9.99 -0.96 -12.79
C VAL A 118 -10.19 -0.31 -11.41
N ARG A 119 -11.41 0.13 -11.09
CA ARG A 119 -11.74 0.66 -9.76
C ARG A 119 -11.43 -0.36 -8.67
N SER A 120 -11.86 -1.61 -8.85
CA SER A 120 -11.65 -2.69 -7.88
C SER A 120 -10.16 -2.93 -7.64
N ALA A 121 -9.34 -2.90 -8.70
CA ALA A 121 -7.88 -3.01 -8.60
C ALA A 121 -7.24 -1.87 -7.81
N VAL A 122 -7.75 -0.64 -7.96
CA VAL A 122 -7.22 0.55 -7.26
C VAL A 122 -7.65 0.60 -5.79
N ASN A 123 -8.90 0.24 -5.49
CA ASN A 123 -9.49 0.41 -4.15
C ASN A 123 -9.18 -0.75 -3.20
N PHE A 124 -9.03 -1.97 -3.69
CA PHE A 124 -8.80 -3.16 -2.87
C PHE A 124 -7.38 -3.68 -3.04
N PRO A 125 -6.44 -3.39 -2.11
CA PRO A 125 -5.07 -3.86 -2.22
C PRO A 125 -4.90 -5.30 -1.70
N VAL A 126 -5.97 -6.09 -1.63
CA VAL A 126 -5.94 -7.47 -1.13
C VAL A 126 -6.17 -8.40 -2.32
N PHE A 127 -5.23 -9.30 -2.55
CA PHE A 127 -5.22 -10.22 -3.69
C PHE A 127 -6.58 -10.95 -3.86
N TRP A 128 -7.06 -11.62 -2.81
CA TRP A 128 -8.30 -12.39 -2.88
C TRP A 128 -9.53 -11.53 -3.22
N GLN A 129 -9.57 -10.28 -2.75
CA GLN A 129 -10.70 -9.39 -3.05
C GLN A 129 -10.75 -8.99 -4.52
N GLN A 130 -9.59 -8.73 -5.15
CA GLN A 130 -9.52 -8.40 -6.57
C GLN A 130 -9.90 -9.59 -7.44
N VAL A 131 -9.40 -10.78 -7.10
CA VAL A 131 -9.75 -12.02 -7.81
C VAL A 131 -11.25 -12.25 -7.76
N ILE A 132 -11.85 -12.18 -6.57
CA ILE A 132 -13.29 -12.40 -6.42
C ILE A 132 -14.11 -11.36 -7.21
N LEU A 133 -13.74 -10.07 -7.15
CA LEU A 133 -14.49 -9.02 -7.86
C LEU A 133 -14.35 -9.12 -9.37
N ASN A 134 -13.15 -9.37 -9.90
CA ASN A 134 -12.92 -9.41 -11.35
C ASN A 134 -13.43 -10.71 -11.98
N PHE A 135 -13.18 -11.86 -11.37
CA PHE A 135 -13.76 -13.12 -11.84
C PHE A 135 -15.27 -13.15 -11.61
N GLY A 136 -15.74 -12.64 -10.47
CA GLY A 136 -17.17 -12.47 -10.20
C GLY A 136 -17.85 -11.60 -11.25
N ALA A 137 -17.21 -10.53 -11.71
CA ALA A 137 -17.73 -9.70 -12.79
C ALA A 137 -17.84 -10.44 -14.13
N ALA A 138 -16.87 -11.28 -14.50
CA ALA A 138 -16.97 -12.13 -15.69
C ALA A 138 -18.09 -13.18 -15.56
N VAL A 139 -18.26 -13.75 -14.37
CA VAL A 139 -19.35 -14.69 -14.06
C VAL A 139 -20.70 -14.00 -14.15
N PHE A 140 -20.87 -12.84 -13.52
CA PHE A 140 -22.12 -12.10 -13.55
C PHE A 140 -22.46 -11.59 -14.96
N TYR A 141 -21.48 -11.18 -15.75
CA TYR A 141 -21.68 -10.87 -17.16
C TYR A 141 -22.20 -12.07 -17.94
N THR A 142 -21.55 -13.24 -17.79
CA THR A 142 -21.98 -14.47 -18.46
C THR A 142 -23.38 -14.89 -18.01
N LEU A 143 -23.67 -14.79 -16.71
CA LEU A 143 -24.99 -15.11 -16.17
C LEU A 143 -26.06 -14.15 -16.70
N ALA A 144 -25.77 -12.86 -16.82
CA ALA A 144 -26.71 -11.89 -17.38
C ALA A 144 -27.05 -12.20 -18.85
N VAL A 145 -26.04 -12.57 -19.66
CA VAL A 145 -26.25 -12.99 -21.05
C VAL A 145 -27.05 -14.30 -21.11
N MET A 146 -26.67 -15.29 -20.31
CA MET A 146 -27.35 -16.59 -20.26
C MET A 146 -28.81 -16.48 -19.82
N LEU A 147 -29.13 -15.57 -18.89
CA LEU A 147 -30.51 -15.33 -18.47
C LEU A 147 -31.30 -14.54 -19.51
N ALA A 148 -30.65 -13.62 -20.23
CA ALA A 148 -31.30 -12.79 -21.25
C ALA A 148 -31.60 -13.56 -22.53
N GLU A 149 -30.69 -14.45 -22.93
CA GLU A 149 -30.83 -15.28 -24.12
C GLU A 149 -31.29 -16.68 -23.69
N GLU A 150 -32.60 -16.92 -23.76
CA GLU A 150 -33.24 -18.19 -23.36
C GLU A 150 -32.70 -19.43 -24.09
N THR A 151 -31.93 -19.24 -25.17
CA THR A 151 -31.30 -20.31 -25.92
C THR A 151 -29.79 -20.25 -25.81
N TRP A 152 -29.12 -21.41 -25.75
CA TRP A 152 -27.66 -21.55 -25.75
C TRP A 152 -26.96 -21.07 -27.05
N ARG A 153 -27.68 -20.37 -27.93
CA ARG A 153 -27.17 -19.86 -29.22
C ARG A 153 -26.11 -18.77 -29.04
N PHE A 154 -26.15 -18.03 -27.94
CA PHE A 154 -25.16 -17.00 -27.62
C PHE A 154 -23.72 -17.54 -27.56
N PHE A 155 -23.51 -18.83 -27.32
CA PHE A 155 -22.18 -19.46 -27.35
C PHE A 155 -21.55 -19.49 -28.75
N GLY A 156 -22.36 -19.40 -29.80
CA GLY A 156 -21.90 -19.30 -31.19
C GLY A 156 -21.54 -17.87 -31.61
N GLU A 157 -21.89 -16.86 -30.80
CA GLU A 157 -21.64 -15.45 -31.12
C GLU A 157 -20.17 -15.09 -30.82
N GLU A 158 -19.44 -14.64 -31.84
CA GLU A 158 -18.05 -14.20 -31.69
C GLU A 158 -17.91 -13.05 -30.68
N LEU A 159 -18.94 -12.18 -30.61
CA LEU A 159 -18.97 -11.03 -29.71
C LEU A 159 -18.97 -11.44 -28.24
N TYR A 160 -19.61 -12.56 -27.88
CA TYR A 160 -19.61 -13.09 -26.52
C TYR A 160 -18.18 -13.46 -26.09
N TRP A 161 -17.48 -14.24 -26.90
CA TRP A 161 -16.12 -14.68 -26.62
C TRP A 161 -15.14 -13.52 -26.59
N LEU A 162 -15.27 -12.55 -27.51
CA LEU A 162 -14.45 -11.35 -27.51
C LEU A 162 -14.61 -10.56 -26.21
N ARG A 163 -15.85 -10.33 -25.77
CA ARG A 163 -16.14 -9.63 -24.51
C ARG A 163 -15.61 -10.39 -23.30
N LEU A 164 -15.78 -11.71 -23.26
CA LEU A 164 -15.23 -12.55 -22.20
C LEU A 164 -13.69 -12.51 -22.17
N MET A 165 -13.03 -12.60 -23.32
CA MET A 165 -11.57 -12.48 -23.43
C MET A 165 -11.09 -11.11 -22.95
N VAL A 166 -11.79 -10.02 -23.29
CA VAL A 166 -11.47 -8.67 -22.82
C VAL A 166 -11.58 -8.58 -21.29
N LEU A 167 -12.63 -9.13 -20.68
CA LEU A 167 -12.79 -9.17 -19.22
C LEU A 167 -11.66 -9.96 -18.54
N LEU A 168 -11.28 -11.11 -19.10
CA LEU A 168 -10.20 -11.94 -18.57
C LEU A 168 -8.83 -11.26 -18.74
N LEU A 169 -8.56 -10.64 -19.90
CA LEU A 169 -7.33 -9.90 -20.16
C LEU A 169 -7.19 -8.71 -19.21
N ILE A 170 -8.26 -7.94 -19.01
CA ILE A 170 -8.25 -6.81 -18.07
C ILE A 170 -8.09 -7.28 -16.64
N SER A 171 -8.68 -8.42 -16.25
CA SER A 171 -8.44 -9.04 -14.95
C SER A 171 -6.95 -9.37 -14.77
N LEU A 172 -6.31 -9.97 -15.80
CA LEU A 172 -4.89 -10.30 -15.79
C LEU A 172 -4.00 -9.04 -15.73
N CYS A 173 -4.32 -8.01 -16.52
CA CYS A 173 -3.61 -6.73 -16.52
C CYS A 173 -3.72 -6.02 -15.16
N CYS A 174 -4.93 -5.96 -14.58
CA CYS A 174 -5.16 -5.40 -13.25
C CYS A 174 -4.31 -6.14 -12.20
N TRP A 175 -4.24 -7.47 -12.29
CA TRP A 175 -3.41 -8.29 -11.42
C TRP A 175 -1.92 -7.98 -11.59
N GLY A 176 -1.42 -7.92 -12.84
CA GLY A 176 -0.02 -7.60 -13.14
C GLY A 176 0.38 -6.22 -12.62
N VAL A 177 -0.44 -5.20 -12.86
CA VAL A 177 -0.24 -3.84 -12.34
C VAL A 177 -0.23 -3.83 -10.81
N TYR A 178 -1.16 -4.55 -10.17
CA TYR A 178 -1.19 -4.66 -8.72
C TYR A 178 0.10 -5.28 -8.16
N VAL A 179 0.60 -6.37 -8.76
CA VAL A 179 1.85 -7.03 -8.35
C VAL A 179 3.05 -6.08 -8.50
N LEU A 180 3.12 -5.33 -9.60
CA LEU A 180 4.19 -4.36 -9.83
C LEU A 180 4.15 -3.22 -8.79
N LEU A 181 2.97 -2.63 -8.54
CA LEU A 181 2.80 -1.57 -7.55
C LEU A 181 3.07 -2.05 -6.12
N GLN A 182 2.73 -3.30 -5.80
CA GLN A 182 3.06 -3.93 -4.52
C GLN A 182 4.58 -4.05 -4.35
N ARG A 183 5.27 -4.57 -5.36
CA ARG A 183 6.74 -4.72 -5.35
C ARG A 183 7.43 -3.37 -5.21
N ASP A 184 6.97 -2.36 -5.95
CA ASP A 184 7.54 -1.02 -5.89
C ASP A 184 7.38 -0.37 -4.50
N ARG A 185 6.18 -0.49 -3.90
CA ARG A 185 5.94 -0.03 -2.52
C ARG A 185 6.82 -0.74 -1.50
N GLN A 186 7.01 -2.04 -1.64
CA GLN A 186 7.85 -2.80 -0.73
C GLN A 186 9.32 -2.37 -0.83
N ARG A 187 9.82 -2.19 -2.06
CA ARG A 187 11.18 -1.66 -2.30
C ARG A 187 11.39 -0.29 -1.69
N SER A 188 10.43 0.62 -1.89
CA SER A 188 10.49 1.98 -1.33
C SER A 188 10.50 1.98 0.20
N ARG A 189 9.75 1.09 0.85
CA ARG A 189 9.79 0.95 2.33
C ARG A 189 11.14 0.47 2.83
N VAL A 190 11.68 -0.58 2.21
CA VAL A 190 12.98 -1.13 2.59
C VAL A 190 14.09 -0.09 2.38
N ARG A 191 14.06 0.66 1.28
CA ARG A 191 15.00 1.77 1.06
C ARG A 191 14.90 2.85 2.13
N HIS A 192 13.69 3.27 2.46
CA HIS A 192 13.49 4.29 3.48
C HIS A 192 13.95 3.82 4.87
N GLU A 193 13.67 2.57 5.24
CA GLU A 193 14.18 1.99 6.49
C GLU A 193 15.71 1.90 6.50
N PHE A 194 16.32 1.57 5.37
CA PHE A 194 17.78 1.55 5.23
C PHE A 194 18.39 2.94 5.37
N GLU A 195 17.84 3.95 4.68
CA GLU A 195 18.26 5.35 4.78
C GLU A 195 18.16 5.87 6.22
N LEU A 196 17.07 5.58 6.93
CA LEU A 196 16.91 5.97 8.33
C LEU A 196 17.95 5.31 9.24
N ARG A 197 18.28 4.03 9.01
CA ARG A 197 19.32 3.33 9.77
C ARG A 197 20.71 3.90 9.49
N GLU A 198 21.01 4.21 8.23
CA GLU A 198 22.27 4.81 7.82
C GLU A 198 22.44 6.22 8.44
N GLN A 199 21.39 7.05 8.38
CA GLN A 199 21.38 8.36 9.03
C GLN A 199 21.57 8.26 10.55
N SER A 200 20.90 7.30 11.20
CA SER A 200 21.06 7.06 12.63
C SER A 200 22.48 6.61 12.97
N ALA A 201 23.07 5.68 12.21
CA ALA A 201 24.41 5.18 12.43
C ALA A 201 25.47 6.26 12.22
N ALA A 202 25.31 7.10 11.19
CA ALA A 202 26.18 8.24 10.93
C ALA A 202 26.07 9.30 12.04
N ALA A 203 24.86 9.58 12.54
CA ALA A 203 24.66 10.50 13.66
C ALA A 203 25.29 9.97 14.96
N SER A 204 25.10 8.69 15.28
CA SER A 204 25.73 8.04 16.43
C SER A 204 27.26 8.01 16.31
N GLY A 205 27.79 7.75 15.10
CA GLY A 205 29.23 7.81 14.82
C GLY A 205 29.82 9.19 15.08
N ARG A 206 29.20 10.25 14.55
CA ARG A 206 29.62 11.64 14.80
C ARG A 206 29.62 11.99 16.28
N LEU A 207 28.56 11.63 17.00
CA LEU A 207 28.47 11.87 18.45
C LEU A 207 29.54 11.08 19.22
N ALA A 208 29.78 9.82 18.85
CA ALA A 208 30.81 9.00 19.49
C ALA A 208 32.21 9.57 19.25
N ALA A 209 32.51 10.06 18.04
CA ALA A 209 33.78 10.71 17.73
C ALA A 209 33.97 12.02 18.52
N GLU A 210 32.93 12.85 18.61
CA GLU A 210 32.93 14.09 19.39
C GLU A 210 33.14 13.81 20.88
N MET A 211 32.37 12.87 21.45
CA MET A 211 32.54 12.47 22.85
C MET A 211 33.91 11.86 23.12
N ALA A 212 34.45 11.08 22.17
CA ALA A 212 35.77 10.50 22.33
C ALA A 212 36.86 11.56 22.39
N HIS A 213 36.77 12.58 21.54
CA HIS A 213 37.68 13.73 21.57
C HIS A 213 37.56 14.50 22.89
N GLN A 214 36.35 14.71 23.39
CA GLN A 214 36.12 15.40 24.66
C GLN A 214 36.63 14.61 25.87
N LEU A 215 36.58 13.28 25.85
CA LEU A 215 37.09 12.39 26.90
C LEU A 215 38.61 12.22 26.87
N LYS A 216 39.24 12.32 25.69
CA LYS A 216 40.70 12.25 25.56
C LYS A 216 41.41 13.37 26.34
N ASN A 217 40.81 14.55 26.39
CA ASN A 217 41.35 15.71 27.12
C ASN A 217 41.48 15.47 28.64
N PRO A 218 40.42 15.16 29.41
CA PRO A 218 40.53 14.91 30.85
C PRO A 218 41.40 13.68 31.16
N LEU A 219 41.38 12.63 30.34
CA LEU A 219 42.30 11.50 30.50
C LEU A 219 43.76 11.93 30.33
N GLY A 220 44.06 12.80 29.37
CA GLY A 220 45.38 13.40 29.21
C GLY A 220 45.82 14.21 30.44
N ILE A 221 44.90 14.95 31.07
CA ILE A 221 45.16 15.69 32.31
C ILE A 221 45.44 14.74 33.47
N ILE A 222 44.59 13.70 33.65
CA ILE A 222 44.75 12.70 34.72
C ILE A 222 46.09 11.95 34.54
N ASN A 223 46.44 11.55 33.32
CA ASN A 223 47.70 10.86 33.05
C ASN A 223 48.92 11.74 33.41
N ASN A 224 48.88 13.03 33.06
CA ASN A 224 49.95 13.97 33.39
C ASN A 224 50.06 14.21 34.91
N ALA A 225 48.94 14.41 35.60
CA ALA A 225 48.93 14.57 37.05
C ALA A 225 49.48 13.33 37.76
N ALA A 226 49.06 12.13 37.33
CA ALA A 226 49.56 10.87 37.86
C ALA A 226 51.06 10.67 37.57
N TYR A 227 51.54 11.07 36.38
CA TYR A 227 52.96 11.04 36.04
C TYR A 227 53.80 11.95 36.94
N LEU A 228 53.32 13.17 37.21
CA LEU A 228 54.00 14.11 38.11
C LEU A 228 54.03 13.59 39.56
N LEU A 229 52.92 13.04 40.05
CA LEU A 229 52.84 12.39 41.36
C LEU A 229 53.81 11.22 41.47
N GLN A 230 53.84 10.32 40.48
CA GLN A 230 54.74 9.17 40.47
C GLN A 230 56.22 9.57 40.55
N ARG A 231 56.59 10.72 39.96
CA ARG A 231 57.96 11.23 39.97
C ARG A 231 58.36 11.87 41.32
N GLN A 232 57.41 12.27 42.15
CA GLN A 232 57.64 12.92 43.45
C GLN A 232 57.45 11.96 44.65
N LEU A 233 56.82 10.81 44.44
CA LEU A 233 56.54 9.84 45.49
C LEU A 233 57.78 9.01 45.86
N THR A 234 58.13 8.99 47.14
CA THR A 234 59.17 8.14 47.75
C THR A 234 58.58 6.99 48.57
N ASP A 235 57.29 7.05 48.91
CA ASP A 235 56.59 6.04 49.70
C ASP A 235 55.96 4.96 48.78
N ALA A 236 56.37 3.70 48.99
CA ALA A 236 55.92 2.56 48.21
C ALA A 236 54.41 2.32 48.33
N ALA A 237 53.79 2.70 49.47
CA ALA A 237 52.36 2.51 49.70
C ALA A 237 51.45 3.36 48.79
N VAL A 238 51.97 4.49 48.26
CA VAL A 238 51.23 5.41 47.39
C VAL A 238 51.65 5.27 45.92
N ALA A 239 52.85 4.72 45.67
CA ALA A 239 53.35 4.47 44.32
C ALA A 239 52.53 3.42 43.55
N GLU A 240 52.09 2.35 44.22
CA GLU A 240 51.29 1.28 43.60
C GLU A 240 49.89 1.78 43.13
N PRO A 241 49.09 2.50 43.96
CA PRO A 241 47.84 3.11 43.52
C PRO A 241 47.98 4.06 42.32
N VAL A 242 49.04 4.87 42.27
CA VAL A 242 49.29 5.80 41.15
C VAL A 242 49.64 5.07 39.86
N ALA A 243 50.35 3.94 39.96
CA ALA A 243 50.63 3.08 38.81
C ALA A 243 49.34 2.49 38.21
N VAL A 244 48.41 2.02 39.05
CA VAL A 244 47.09 1.51 38.62
C VAL A 244 46.28 2.59 37.91
N ILE A 245 46.25 3.83 38.42
CA ILE A 245 45.55 4.95 37.75
C ILE A 245 46.09 5.18 36.34
N ARG A 246 47.42 5.16 36.16
CA ARG A 246 48.04 5.33 34.83
C ARG A 246 47.69 4.18 33.88
N GLU A 247 47.69 2.95 34.38
CA GLU A 247 47.31 1.78 33.59
C GLU A 247 45.87 1.88 33.08
N GLU A 248 44.93 2.24 33.97
CA GLU A 248 43.52 2.39 33.61
C GLU A 248 43.28 3.58 32.66
N VAL A 249 43.98 4.70 32.82
CA VAL A 249 43.93 5.81 31.86
C VAL A 249 44.45 5.40 30.48
N GLY A 250 45.54 4.63 30.42
CA GLY A 250 46.05 4.08 29.16
C GLY A 250 45.10 3.08 28.51
N ARG A 251 44.37 2.31 29.33
CA ARG A 251 43.31 1.40 28.86
C ARG A 251 42.11 2.18 28.29
N CYS A 252 41.67 3.25 28.95
CA CYS A 252 40.62 4.13 28.45
C CYS A 252 41.01 4.79 27.11
N ASP A 253 42.26 5.23 26.95
CA ASP A 253 42.73 5.83 25.69
C ASP A 253 42.71 4.83 24.52
N LYS A 254 43.05 3.55 24.76
CA LYS A 254 42.91 2.47 23.76
C LYS A 254 41.45 2.25 23.36
N ILE A 255 40.54 2.17 24.32
CA ILE A 255 39.09 1.97 24.06
C ILE A 255 38.52 3.16 23.27
N LEU A 256 38.91 4.38 23.63
CA LEU A 256 38.50 5.60 22.92
C LEU A 256 39.01 5.62 21.47
N THR A 257 40.25 5.20 21.25
CA THR A 257 40.83 5.10 19.91
C THR A 257 40.06 4.10 19.05
N GLN A 258 39.75 2.91 19.57
CA GLN A 258 38.93 1.91 18.88
C GLN A 258 37.52 2.41 18.56
N LEU A 259 36.90 3.18 19.47
CA LEU A 259 35.59 3.80 19.24
C LEU A 259 35.63 4.84 18.11
N MET A 260 36.70 5.65 18.03
CA MET A 260 36.89 6.62 16.95
C MET A 260 37.12 5.95 15.58
N ASP A 261 37.90 4.87 15.54
CA ASP A 261 38.16 4.14 14.30
C ASP A 261 36.85 3.52 13.76
N TYR A 262 36.01 2.98 14.65
CA TYR A 262 34.69 2.47 14.29
C TYR A 262 33.74 3.58 13.81
N ALA A 263 33.75 4.74 14.46
CA ALA A 263 32.97 5.89 14.04
C ALA A 263 33.38 6.44 12.66
N ARG A 264 34.69 6.45 12.35
CA ARG A 264 35.20 6.86 11.03
C ARG A 264 34.82 5.89 9.90
N LEU A 265 34.81 4.59 10.18
CA LEU A 265 34.35 3.57 9.22
C LEU A 265 32.86 3.76 8.86
N SER A 266 32.03 4.18 9.81
CA SER A 266 30.60 4.46 9.62
C SER A 266 30.33 5.67 8.70
N GLU A 267 31.25 6.63 8.61
CA GLU A 267 31.10 7.81 7.74
C GLU A 267 31.47 7.54 6.26
N GLY A 268 32.00 6.36 5.94
CA GLY A 268 32.18 5.94 4.54
C GLY A 268 33.15 6.82 3.72
N ARG A 269 34.16 7.43 4.34
CA ARG A 269 35.17 8.20 3.59
C ARG A 269 36.10 7.25 2.82
N ILE A 270 35.93 7.23 1.50
CA ILE A 270 36.84 6.57 0.57
C ILE A 270 37.95 7.56 0.21
N GLU A 271 39.17 7.27 0.65
CA GLU A 271 40.36 8.06 0.34
C GLU A 271 41.24 7.27 -0.64
N ARG A 272 41.83 7.92 -1.64
CA ARG A 272 42.86 7.28 -2.47
C ARG A 272 44.12 7.11 -1.64
N VAL A 273 44.44 5.88 -1.29
CA VAL A 273 45.65 5.52 -0.55
C VAL A 273 46.69 4.95 -1.52
N ASP A 274 47.90 5.48 -1.47
CA ASP A 274 49.06 4.84 -2.10
C ASP A 274 49.43 3.59 -1.29
N VAL A 275 49.21 2.43 -1.93
CA VAL A 275 49.39 1.11 -1.31
C VAL A 275 50.85 0.90 -0.89
N ASN A 276 51.82 1.39 -1.67
CA ASN A 276 53.23 1.21 -1.36
C ASN A 276 53.61 1.99 -0.10
N ALA A 277 53.17 3.25 0.00
CA ALA A 277 53.40 4.09 1.18
C ALA A 277 52.64 3.60 2.44
N ALA A 278 51.54 2.86 2.27
CA ALA A 278 50.82 2.24 3.38
C ALA A 278 51.56 1.00 3.92
N VAL A 279 52.09 0.16 3.03
CA VAL A 279 52.87 -1.05 3.39
C VAL A 279 54.18 -0.66 4.07
N GLU A 280 54.86 0.36 3.57
CA GLU A 280 56.14 0.82 4.13
C GLU A 280 55.98 1.38 5.56
N ARG A 281 54.90 2.13 5.82
CA ARG A 281 54.54 2.59 7.17
C ARG A 281 54.27 1.45 8.15
N ALA A 282 53.58 0.40 7.70
CA ALA A 282 53.26 -0.76 8.52
C ALA A 282 54.53 -1.56 8.90
N LEU A 283 55.51 -1.62 8.02
CA LEU A 283 56.79 -2.29 8.27
C LEU A 283 57.68 -1.51 9.25
N THR A 284 57.59 -0.17 9.30
CA THR A 284 58.36 0.66 10.23
C THR A 284 57.78 0.77 11.64
N GLN A 285 56.53 0.34 11.87
CA GLN A 285 55.87 0.37 13.18
C GLN A 285 55.85 -0.99 13.92
N ALA A 286 56.48 -2.02 13.35
CA ALA A 286 56.73 -3.32 13.98
C ALA A 286 58.11 -3.33 14.66
#